data_AF-A0A3C1BWA5-F1
#
_entry.id   AF-A0A3C1BWA5-F1
#
_cell.length_a   1.000
_cell.length_b   1.000
_cell.length_c   1.000
_cell.angle_alpha   90.00
_cell.angle_beta   90.00
_cell.angle_gamma   90.00
#
_symmetry.space_group_name_H-M   'P 1'
#
loop_
_entity.id
_entity.type
_entity.pdbx_description
1 polymer ?
#
loop_
_entity_poly.entity_id
_entity_poly.type
_entity_poly.pdbx_seq_one_letter_code
_entity_poly.pdbx_strand_id
1 'polypeptide(L)' 'IRQEEFAKALGVSRQTISSLETGRYNPSIFLAHKIAVYFGMTIEEVFLFDEEEAK' A
#
# COMPACT_ATOMS: atom_id res chain seq x y z
N ILE A 1 10.68 10.08 -3.69
CA ILE A 1 10.68 8.84 -4.51
C ILE A 1 9.59 8.94 -5.56
N ARG A 2 9.82 8.50 -6.80
CA ARG A 2 8.76 8.44 -7.84
C ARG A 2 7.96 7.13 -7.69
N GLN A 3 6.69 7.12 -8.09
CA GLN A 3 5.82 5.92 -8.05
C GLN A 3 6.47 4.69 -8.70
N GLU A 4 7.21 4.89 -9.80
CA GLU A 4 7.85 3.80 -10.51
C GLU A 4 9.01 3.17 -9.72
N GLU A 5 9.78 3.98 -9.00
CA GLU A 5 10.85 3.49 -8.12
C GLU A 5 10.27 2.74 -6.93
N PHE A 6 9.19 3.28 -6.36
CA PHE A 6 8.47 2.64 -5.26
C PHE A 6 7.84 1.30 -5.68
N ALA A 7 7.21 1.26 -6.86
CA ALA A 7 6.65 0.04 -7.44
C ALA A 7 7.73 -1.03 -7.65
N LYS A 8 8.90 -0.64 -8.18
CA LYS A 8 10.06 -1.53 -8.34
C LYS A 8 10.55 -2.07 -6.99
N ALA A 9 10.65 -1.23 -5.97
CA ALA A 9 11.07 -1.65 -4.62
C ALA A 9 10.11 -2.67 -4.00
N LEU A 10 8.81 -2.56 -4.28
CA LEU A 10 7.78 -3.45 -3.76
C LEU A 10 7.53 -4.70 -4.63
N GLY A 11 8.10 -4.73 -5.85
CA GLY A 11 7.91 -5.80 -6.82
C GLY A 11 6.50 -5.81 -7.44
N VAL A 12 5.91 -4.63 -7.63
CA VAL A 12 4.58 -4.46 -8.25
C VAL A 12 4.65 -3.51 -9.44
N SER A 13 3.56 -3.42 -10.20
CA SER A 13 3.47 -2.46 -11.31
C SER A 13 3.26 -1.03 -10.80
N ARG A 14 3.68 -0.03 -11.58
CA ARG A 14 3.33 1.38 -11.30
C ARG A 14 1.82 1.59 -11.20
N GLN A 15 1.05 0.84 -11.98
CA GLN A 15 -0.42 0.90 -11.95
C GLN A 15 -0.99 0.40 -10.63
N THR A 16 -0.38 -0.62 -10.02
CA THR A 16 -0.76 -1.11 -8.68
C THR A 16 -0.62 0.01 -7.64
N ILE A 17 0.51 0.73 -7.65
CA ILE A 17 0.73 1.88 -6.76
C ILE A 17 -0.30 2.98 -7.04
N SER A 18 -0.53 3.33 -8.31
CA SER A 18 -1.51 4.35 -8.67
C SER A 18 -2.95 3.98 -8.25
N SER A 19 -3.36 2.73 -8.40
CA SER A 19 -4.69 2.27 -7.95
C SER A 19 -4.81 2.25 -6.44
N LEU A 20 -3.74 1.95 -5.71
CA LEU A 20 -3.68 1.99 -4.25
C LEU A 20 -3.82 3.43 -3.73
N GLU A 21 -3.05 4.37 -4.27
CA GLU A 21 -3.09 5.79 -3.89
C GLU A 21 -4.44 6.47 -4.22
N THR A 22 -5.19 5.91 -5.18
CA THR A 22 -6.51 6.43 -5.57
C THR A 22 -7.66 5.68 -4.91
N GLY A 23 -7.38 4.77 -3.96
CA GLY A 23 -8.38 3.97 -3.26
C GLY A 23 -9.13 2.95 -4.13
N ARG A 24 -8.73 2.77 -5.40
CA ARG A 24 -9.35 1.83 -6.35
C ARG A 24 -8.89 0.39 -6.15
N TYR A 25 -7.91 0.16 -5.28
CA TYR A 25 -7.35 -1.15 -5.02
C TYR A 25 -7.04 -1.33 -3.54
N ASN A 26 -7.67 -2.34 -2.94
CA ASN A 26 -7.32 -2.78 -1.60
C ASN A 26 -6.12 -3.74 -1.68
N PRO A 27 -4.96 -3.40 -1.10
CA PRO A 27 -3.78 -4.26 -1.14
C PRO A 27 -4.02 -5.60 -0.44
N SER A 28 -3.33 -6.65 -0.90
CA SER A 28 -3.21 -7.87 -0.11
C SER A 28 -2.42 -7.60 1.18
N ILE A 29 -2.63 -8.42 2.21
CA ILE A 29 -1.89 -8.30 3.48
C ILE A 29 -0.37 -8.32 3.28
N PHE A 30 0.12 -9.12 2.32
CA PHE A 30 1.54 -9.17 1.99
C PHE A 30 2.06 -7.88 1.35
N LEU A 31 1.26 -7.22 0.51
CA LEU A 31 1.63 -5.94 -0.08
C LEU A 31 1.58 -4.83 0.97
N ALA A 32 0.55 -4.81 1.81
CA ALA A 32 0.45 -3.87 2.94
C ALA A 32 1.66 -4.00 3.88
N HIS A 33 2.03 -5.23 4.25
CA HIS A 33 3.22 -5.51 5.05
C HIS A 33 4.51 -5.04 4.37
N LYS A 34 4.69 -5.29 3.06
CA LYS A 34 5.87 -4.80 2.32
C LYS A 34 5.97 -3.27 2.34
N ILE A 35 4.83 -2.59 2.19
CA ILE A 35 4.78 -1.13 2.24
C ILE A 35 5.17 -0.64 3.64
N ALA A 36 4.61 -1.25 4.70
CA ALA A 36 4.93 -0.92 6.08
C ALA A 36 6.43 -1.08 6.38
N VAL A 37 7.01 -2.22 5.99
CA VAL A 37 8.46 -2.47 6.11
C VAL A 37 9.30 -1.46 5.33
N TYR A 38 8.88 -1.08 4.12
CA TYR A 38 9.59 -0.09 3.31
C TYR A 38 9.69 1.28 4.01
N PHE A 39 8.65 1.68 4.74
CA PHE A 39 8.63 2.93 5.51
C PHE A 39 9.14 2.78 6.94
N GLY A 40 9.44 1.56 7.40
CA GLY A 40 9.84 1.31 8.79
C GLY A 40 8.72 1.55 9.80
N MET A 41 7.48 1.32 9.38
CA MET A 41 6.24 1.56 10.14
C MET A 41 5.47 0.26 10.34
N THR A 42 4.47 0.25 11.23
CA THR A 42 3.47 -0.82 11.29
C THR A 42 2.41 -0.65 10.19
N ILE A 43 1.58 -1.68 9.99
CA ILE A 43 0.53 -1.62 8.96
C ILE A 43 -0.52 -0.56 9.34
N GLU A 44 -0.85 -0.44 10.62
CA GLU A 44 -1.83 0.48 11.19
C GLU A 44 -1.38 1.94 11.11
N GLU A 45 -0.07 2.20 11.07
CA GLU A 45 0.49 3.53 10.84
C GLU A 45 0.39 3.96 9.37
N VAL A 46 0.38 3.00 8.44
CA VAL A 46 0.34 3.26 6.99
C VAL A 46 -1.09 3.24 6.44
N PHE A 47 -1.92 2.31 6.91
CA PHE A 47 -3.27 2.09 6.44
C PHE A 47 -4.26 2.42 7.54
N LEU A 48 -5.14 3.37 7.26
CA LEU A 48 -6.25 3.71 8.14
C LEU A 48 -7.37 2.71 7.88
N PHE A 49 -7.62 1.83 8.84
CA PHE A 49 -8.78 0.95 8.83
C PHE A 49 -9.94 1.72 9.48
N ASP A 50 -10.88 2.19 8.66
CA ASP A 50 -12.13 2.73 9.19
C ASP A 50 -13.03 1.54 9.59
N GLU A 51 -13.33 1.41 10.89
CA GLU A 51 -14.17 0.31 11.40
C GLU A 51 -15.58 0.35 10.79
N GLU A 52 -16.01 1.47 10.20
CA GLU A 52 -17.31 1.59 9.53
C GLU A 52 -17.37 0.95 8.13
N GLU A 53 -16.25 0.77 7.44
CA GLU A 53 -16.22 0.19 6.08
C GLU A 53 -16.28 -1.35 6.08
N ALA A 54 -16.13 -1.99 7.25
CA ALA A 54 -16.12 -3.45 7.41
C ALA A 54 -17.51 -4.09 7.60
N LYS A 55 -18.59 -3.45 7.10
CA LYS A 55 -19.97 -3.98 7.15
C LYS A 55 -20.34 -4.83 5.94
#